data_AF-A0A8T5Y797-F1
#
_entry.id   AF-A0A8T5Y797-F1
#
_cell.length_a   1.000
_cell.length_b   1.000
_cell.length_c   1.000
_cell.angle_alpha   90.00
_cell.angle_beta   90.00
_cell.angle_gamma   90.00
#
_symmetry.space_group_name_H-M   'P 1'
#
loop_
_entity.id
_entity.type
_entity.pdbx_description
1 polymer ?
#
loop_
_entity_poly.entity_id
_entity_poly.type
_entity_poly.pdbx_seq_one_letter_code
_entity_poly.pdbx_strand_id
1 'polypeptide(L)'
;MGKLFPGQVSIKKRYGKVILVSGQLSDKLSAANPEIAIAFLSRYQHFFGINNPQKNLRTTACATDQLGMTHITFQQVYHGIPVDYNQLKVHFSADNVITSVHGNYLNDLGDASIGTQPSLSKESAIVVARLALQDPSAECHGVELVIFPYQDRFYLAYRFILRGDHPHSKAWQIYVDADTGTILDKYPAGPTAG
;
A
#
# COMPACT_ATOMS: atom_id res chain seq x y z
N MET A 1 -31.88 2.69 13.85
CA MET A 1 -30.50 2.87 13.34
C MET A 1 -30.58 3.60 12.02
N GLY A 2 -29.97 4.80 11.92
CA GLY A 2 -29.94 5.57 10.67
C GLY A 2 -29.10 4.88 9.59
N LYS A 3 -29.35 5.20 8.32
CA LYS A 3 -28.49 4.75 7.22
C LYS A 3 -27.08 5.33 7.40
N LEU A 4 -26.04 4.50 7.23
CA LEU A 4 -24.64 4.92 7.38
C LEU A 4 -24.20 5.86 6.24
N PHE A 5 -24.76 5.66 5.04
CA PHE A 5 -24.51 6.45 3.83
C PHE A 5 -25.83 7.04 3.30
N PRO A 6 -25.77 8.16 2.57
CA PRO A 6 -26.97 8.83 2.08
C PRO A 6 -27.73 8.03 1.02
N GLY A 7 -27.05 7.25 0.19
CA GLY A 7 -27.66 6.42 -0.85
C GLY A 7 -27.52 4.92 -0.65
N GLN A 8 -27.98 4.17 -1.65
CA GLN A 8 -27.79 2.71 -1.71
C GLN A 8 -26.31 2.39 -1.96
N VAL A 9 -25.80 1.38 -1.26
CA VAL A 9 -24.40 0.95 -1.36
C VAL A 9 -24.29 -0.56 -1.53
N SER A 10 -23.23 -0.98 -2.21
CA SER A 10 -22.77 -2.36 -2.28
C SER A 10 -21.46 -2.49 -1.48
N ILE A 11 -21.32 -3.59 -0.74
CA ILE A 11 -20.14 -3.86 0.09
C ILE A 11 -19.58 -5.22 -0.29
N LYS A 12 -18.31 -5.26 -0.68
CA LYS A 12 -17.56 -6.49 -0.89
C LYS A 12 -16.57 -6.69 0.24
N LYS A 13 -16.57 -7.89 0.82
CA LYS A 13 -15.62 -8.30 1.86
C LYS A 13 -14.75 -9.46 1.39
N ARG A 14 -13.54 -9.55 1.94
CA ARG A 14 -12.63 -10.70 1.80
C ARG A 14 -12.05 -11.01 3.17
N TYR A 15 -12.19 -12.25 3.63
CA TYR A 15 -11.76 -12.67 4.98
C TYR A 15 -12.23 -11.71 6.09
N GLY A 16 -13.50 -11.29 6.03
CA GLY A 16 -14.09 -10.34 6.99
C GLY A 16 -13.72 -8.87 6.78
N LYS A 17 -12.68 -8.55 6.02
CA LYS A 17 -12.23 -7.17 5.73
C LYS A 17 -13.03 -6.55 4.58
N VAL A 18 -13.38 -5.27 4.69
CA VAL A 18 -14.03 -4.50 3.62
C VAL A 18 -12.98 -4.17 2.55
N ILE A 19 -13.19 -4.63 1.32
CA ILE A 19 -12.24 -4.42 0.20
C ILE A 19 -12.79 -3.49 -0.89
N LEU A 20 -14.11 -3.32 -0.94
CA LEU A 20 -14.77 -2.39 -1.83
C LEU A 20 -16.11 -1.98 -1.23
N VAL A 21 -16.38 -0.68 -1.26
CA VAL A 21 -17.68 -0.09 -1.02
C VAL A 21 -17.98 0.81 -2.20
N SER A 22 -19.14 0.66 -2.83
CA SER A 22 -19.54 1.45 -3.98
C SER A 22 -21.01 1.87 -3.89
N GLY A 23 -21.36 2.99 -4.53
CA GLY A 23 -22.69 3.58 -4.49
C GLY A 23 -22.61 5.09 -4.28
N GLN A 24 -23.56 5.67 -3.54
CA GLN A 24 -23.47 7.06 -3.11
C GLN A 24 -23.04 7.11 -1.64
N LEU A 25 -21.75 7.33 -1.40
CA LEU A 25 -21.16 7.26 -0.05
C LEU A 25 -21.17 8.62 0.67
N SER A 26 -21.31 9.71 -0.08
CA SER A 26 -21.45 11.06 0.47
C SER A 26 -22.55 11.84 -0.26
N ASP A 27 -22.93 12.98 0.30
CA ASP A 27 -23.56 14.05 -0.48
C ASP A 27 -22.50 14.75 -1.33
N LYS A 28 -22.91 15.76 -2.12
CA LYS A 28 -22.00 16.62 -2.87
C LYS A 28 -21.05 17.36 -1.91
N LEU A 29 -19.75 17.24 -2.16
CA LEU A 29 -18.70 17.89 -1.36
C LEU A 29 -18.20 19.15 -2.07
N SER A 30 -17.49 20.01 -1.33
CA SER A 30 -16.96 21.27 -1.86
C SER A 30 -15.87 21.07 -2.92
N ALA A 31 -15.13 19.96 -2.85
CA ALA A 31 -14.09 19.58 -3.80
C ALA A 31 -13.85 18.06 -3.77
N ALA A 32 -13.13 17.57 -4.77
CA ALA A 32 -12.56 16.23 -4.80
C ALA A 32 -11.04 16.30 -4.60
N ASN A 33 -10.59 16.31 -3.35
CA ASN A 33 -9.18 16.43 -3.00
C ASN A 33 -8.78 15.49 -1.84
N PRO A 34 -7.47 15.29 -1.60
CA PRO A 34 -7.01 14.33 -0.60
C PRO A 34 -7.47 14.66 0.82
N GLU A 35 -7.58 15.94 1.17
CA GLU A 35 -8.00 16.40 2.49
C GLU A 35 -9.44 15.96 2.79
N ILE A 36 -10.34 16.14 1.83
CA ILE A 36 -11.75 15.73 1.95
C ILE A 36 -11.87 14.20 1.97
N ALA A 37 -11.09 13.49 1.14
CA ALA A 37 -11.05 12.03 1.18
C ALA A 37 -10.57 11.50 2.54
N ILE A 38 -9.51 12.08 3.12
CA ILE A 38 -9.05 11.72 4.47
C ILE A 38 -10.10 12.04 5.53
N ALA A 39 -10.79 13.18 5.43
CA ALA A 39 -11.86 13.55 6.36
C ALA A 39 -13.03 12.53 6.30
N PHE A 40 -13.41 12.12 5.09
CA PHE A 40 -14.41 11.06 4.87
C PHE A 40 -13.97 9.73 5.50
N LEU A 41 -12.75 9.27 5.20
CA LEU A 41 -12.22 8.03 5.75
C LEU A 41 -12.13 8.09 7.28
N SER A 42 -11.75 9.23 7.85
CA SER A 42 -11.67 9.44 9.30
C SER A 42 -13.04 9.38 9.97
N ARG A 43 -14.07 9.97 9.33
CA ARG A 43 -15.46 9.90 9.80
C ARG A 43 -15.97 8.46 9.85
N TYR A 44 -15.60 7.64 8.87
CA TYR A 44 -16.05 6.25 8.74
C TYR A 44 -14.96 5.22 9.08
N GLN A 45 -13.96 5.62 9.87
CA GLN A 45 -12.75 4.82 10.08
C GLN A 45 -13.04 3.41 10.63
N HIS A 46 -13.97 3.29 11.59
CA HIS A 46 -14.36 2.00 12.17
C HIS A 46 -15.04 1.08 11.15
N PHE A 47 -15.81 1.64 10.21
CA PHE A 47 -16.48 0.87 9.18
C PHE A 47 -15.49 0.34 8.14
N PHE A 48 -14.51 1.15 7.75
CA PHE A 48 -13.43 0.72 6.85
C PHE A 48 -12.31 -0.07 7.56
N GLY A 49 -12.26 -0.01 8.89
CA GLY A 49 -11.18 -0.61 9.69
C GLY A 49 -9.88 0.20 9.70
N ILE A 50 -9.90 1.46 9.28
CA ILE A 50 -8.69 2.26 9.06
C ILE A 50 -8.35 3.06 10.31
N ASN A 51 -7.46 2.58 11.16
CA ASN A 51 -7.07 3.32 12.36
C ASN A 51 -6.33 4.62 12.00
N ASN A 52 -6.80 5.76 12.51
CA ASN A 52 -6.20 7.08 12.33
C ASN A 52 -5.76 7.36 10.87
N PRO A 53 -6.71 7.51 9.92
CA PRO A 53 -6.38 7.68 8.50
C PRO A 53 -5.44 8.87 8.24
N GLN A 54 -5.59 9.96 8.99
CA GLN A 54 -4.74 11.14 8.86
C GLN A 54 -3.26 10.85 9.14
N LYS A 55 -2.95 9.93 10.07
CA LYS A 55 -1.57 9.52 10.39
C LYS A 55 -1.08 8.38 9.49
N ASN A 56 -1.97 7.47 9.15
CA ASN A 56 -1.60 6.16 8.60
C ASN A 56 -1.82 6.06 7.08
N LEU A 57 -2.30 7.11 6.42
CA LEU A 57 -2.43 7.19 4.97
C LEU A 57 -1.65 8.36 4.42
N ARG A 58 -0.84 8.10 3.38
CA ARG A 58 -0.13 9.11 2.61
C ARG A 58 -0.66 9.13 1.19
N THR A 59 -1.09 10.29 0.70
CA THR A 59 -1.50 10.47 -0.70
C THR A 59 -0.32 10.19 -1.63
N THR A 60 -0.52 9.32 -2.62
CA THR A 60 0.49 9.01 -3.66
C THR A 60 0.07 9.45 -5.05
N ALA A 61 -1.24 9.57 -5.30
CA ALA A 61 -1.75 10.09 -6.56
C ALA A 61 -3.10 10.79 -6.36
N CYS A 62 -3.33 11.83 -7.15
CA CYS A 62 -4.62 12.48 -7.31
C CYS A 62 -4.76 12.83 -8.80
N ALA A 63 -5.72 12.22 -9.48
CA ALA A 63 -5.93 12.41 -10.91
C ALA A 63 -7.41 12.56 -11.23
N THR A 64 -7.74 13.44 -12.15
CA THR A 64 -9.09 13.59 -12.70
C THR A 64 -9.09 13.06 -14.13
N ASP A 65 -10.05 12.20 -14.45
CA ASP A 65 -10.17 11.63 -15.79
C ASP A 65 -10.95 12.55 -16.74
N GLN A 66 -11.08 12.13 -18.00
CA GLN A 66 -11.76 12.90 -19.05
C GLN A 66 -13.28 13.03 -18.80
N LEU A 67 -13.85 12.20 -17.92
CA LEU A 67 -15.26 12.25 -17.52
C LEU A 67 -15.47 13.17 -16.31
N GLY A 68 -14.41 13.80 -15.80
CA GLY A 68 -14.45 14.67 -14.62
C GLY A 68 -14.42 13.91 -13.30
N MET A 69 -14.25 12.59 -13.30
CA MET A 69 -14.16 11.81 -12.06
C MET A 69 -12.75 11.92 -11.47
N THR A 70 -12.67 12.21 -10.18
CA THR A 70 -11.38 12.29 -9.47
C THR A 70 -11.07 10.99 -8.74
N HIS A 71 -9.81 10.62 -8.75
CA HIS A 71 -9.27 9.38 -8.21
C HIS A 71 -8.11 9.71 -7.29
N ILE A 72 -8.24 9.34 -6.02
CA ILE A 72 -7.22 9.60 -5.01
C ILE A 72 -6.68 8.28 -4.49
N THR A 73 -5.39 8.06 -4.65
CA THR A 73 -4.69 6.87 -4.14
C THR A 73 -3.91 7.24 -2.89
N PHE A 74 -4.07 6.42 -1.86
CA PHE A 74 -3.37 6.48 -0.60
C PHE A 74 -2.51 5.22 -0.42
N GLN A 75 -1.27 5.42 0.01
CA GLN A 75 -0.40 4.38 0.53
C GLN A 75 -0.57 4.30 2.04
N GLN A 76 -0.83 3.11 2.57
CA GLN A 76 -0.76 2.88 4.00
C GLN A 76 0.68 3.04 4.47
N VAL A 77 0.87 3.74 5.59
CA VAL A 77 2.17 3.95 6.22
C VAL A 77 2.12 3.60 7.70
N TYR A 78 3.24 3.09 8.21
CA TYR A 78 3.50 2.90 9.63
C TYR A 78 4.74 3.73 9.97
N HIS A 79 4.56 4.76 10.82
CA HIS A 79 5.64 5.70 11.17
C HIS A 79 6.37 6.30 9.93
N GLY A 80 5.62 6.55 8.85
CA GLY A 80 6.14 7.10 7.59
C GLY A 80 6.68 6.06 6.60
N ILE A 81 6.93 4.82 7.05
CA ILE A 81 7.40 3.72 6.21
C ILE A 81 6.21 3.09 5.49
N PRO A 82 6.26 2.90 4.15
CA PRO A 82 5.17 2.28 3.40
C PRO A 82 4.93 0.84 3.85
N VAL A 83 3.67 0.52 4.08
CA VAL A 83 3.22 -0.86 4.31
C VAL A 83 3.01 -1.51 2.97
N ASP A 84 3.75 -2.57 2.71
CA ASP A 84 3.82 -3.12 1.38
C ASP A 84 2.48 -3.67 0.89
N TYR A 85 2.17 -3.48 -0.40
CA TYR A 85 0.90 -3.87 -1.04
C TYR A 85 -0.41 -3.34 -0.42
N ASN A 86 -0.33 -2.38 0.51
CA ASN A 86 -1.49 -1.81 1.18
C ASN A 86 -1.77 -0.39 0.68
N GLN A 87 -2.64 -0.31 -0.32
CA GLN A 87 -3.12 0.94 -0.89
C GLN A 87 -4.64 1.01 -0.86
N LEU A 88 -5.15 2.22 -0.69
CA LEU A 88 -6.57 2.54 -0.72
C LEU A 88 -6.84 3.58 -1.79
N LYS A 89 -7.93 3.44 -2.52
CA LYS A 89 -8.35 4.38 -3.55
C LYS A 89 -9.75 4.90 -3.26
N VAL A 90 -9.91 6.21 -3.29
CA VAL A 90 -11.18 6.93 -3.13
C VAL A 90 -11.55 7.54 -4.48
N HIS A 91 -12.77 7.26 -4.93
CA HIS A 91 -13.31 7.79 -6.18
C HIS A 91 -14.38 8.83 -5.91
N PHE A 92 -14.28 9.94 -6.64
CA PHE A 92 -15.27 11.00 -6.68
C PHE A 92 -15.93 11.03 -8.07
N SER A 93 -17.23 11.32 -8.12
CA SER A 93 -17.89 11.71 -9.36
C SER A 93 -17.48 13.13 -9.80
N ALA A 94 -17.87 13.54 -11.00
CA ALA A 94 -17.73 14.91 -11.49
C ALA A 94 -18.45 15.97 -10.62
N ASP A 95 -19.40 15.53 -9.79
CA ASP A 95 -20.12 16.36 -8.83
C ASP A 95 -19.50 16.34 -7.42
N ASN A 96 -18.25 15.88 -7.28
CA ASN A 96 -17.56 15.75 -5.99
C ASN A 96 -18.30 14.87 -4.98
N VAL A 97 -19.02 13.85 -5.45
CA VAL A 97 -19.65 12.84 -4.59
C VAL A 97 -18.71 11.64 -4.48
N ILE A 98 -18.45 11.14 -3.27
CA ILE A 98 -17.66 9.92 -3.11
C ILE A 98 -18.51 8.72 -3.54
N THR A 99 -18.05 8.04 -4.59
CA THR A 99 -18.78 6.93 -5.22
C THR A 99 -18.23 5.57 -4.88
N SER A 100 -16.94 5.48 -4.55
CA SER A 100 -16.36 4.24 -4.05
C SER A 100 -15.10 4.44 -3.22
N VAL A 101 -14.87 3.46 -2.34
CA VAL A 101 -13.61 3.26 -1.62
C VAL A 101 -13.23 1.79 -1.80
N HIS A 102 -12.02 1.53 -2.30
CA HIS A 102 -11.52 0.16 -2.46
C HIS A 102 -10.02 0.06 -2.23
N GLY A 103 -9.54 -1.15 -1.98
CA GLY A 103 -8.13 -1.44 -1.77
C GLY A 103 -7.90 -2.35 -0.58
N ASN A 104 -6.67 -2.32 -0.08
CA ASN A 104 -6.20 -3.11 1.07
C ASN A 104 -5.69 -2.17 2.16
N TYR A 105 -5.97 -2.56 3.40
CA TYR A 105 -5.45 -1.89 4.59
C TYR A 105 -5.30 -2.93 5.72
N LEU A 106 -4.26 -2.76 6.53
CA LEU A 106 -3.98 -3.57 7.71
C LEU A 106 -4.32 -2.80 9.00
N ASN A 107 -5.34 -3.26 9.71
CA ASN A 107 -5.89 -2.58 10.89
C ASN A 107 -5.02 -2.80 12.14
N ASP A 108 -4.37 -3.95 12.22
CA ASP A 108 -3.61 -4.51 13.34
C ASP A 108 -2.18 -3.95 13.48
N LEU A 109 -1.74 -3.11 12.54
CA LEU A 109 -0.43 -2.47 12.62
C LEU A 109 -0.29 -1.48 13.77
N GLY A 110 -1.39 -0.89 14.26
CA GLY A 110 -1.34 0.07 15.37
C GLY A 110 -0.81 -0.51 16.67
N ASP A 111 -1.04 -1.82 16.89
CA ASP A 111 -0.61 -2.54 18.09
C ASP A 111 0.73 -3.25 17.87
N ALA A 112 1.22 -3.30 16.64
CA ALA A 112 2.49 -3.92 16.31
C ALA A 112 3.65 -3.02 16.78
N SER A 113 4.59 -3.60 17.54
CA SER A 113 5.83 -2.92 17.95
C SER A 113 6.96 -3.25 16.96
N ILE A 114 6.90 -2.65 15.77
CA ILE A 114 7.86 -2.90 14.69
C ILE A 114 8.97 -1.85 14.78
N GLY A 115 10.22 -2.29 14.84
CA GLY A 115 11.38 -1.39 14.72
C GLY A 115 11.36 -0.69 13.36
N THR A 116 11.64 0.61 13.33
CA THR A 116 11.60 1.42 12.09
C THR A 116 12.97 1.93 11.66
N GLN A 117 14.02 1.51 12.36
CA GLN A 117 15.41 1.88 12.05
C GLN A 117 16.14 0.60 11.65
N PRO A 118 16.58 0.48 10.38
CA PRO A 118 17.25 -0.72 9.93
C PRO A 118 18.65 -0.82 10.55
N SER A 119 18.97 -1.99 11.10
CA SER A 119 20.33 -2.28 11.60
C SER A 119 21.30 -2.65 10.48
N LEU A 120 20.78 -3.17 9.36
CA LEU A 120 21.54 -3.52 8.17
C LEU A 120 21.47 -2.40 7.12
N SER A 121 22.57 -2.12 6.43
CA SER A 121 22.54 -1.17 5.31
C SER A 121 21.88 -1.76 4.07
N LYS A 122 21.32 -0.89 3.22
CA LYS A 122 20.74 -1.28 1.92
C LYS A 122 21.77 -1.98 1.03
N GLU A 123 23.03 -1.54 1.02
CA GLU A 123 24.11 -2.15 0.25
C GLU A 123 24.40 -3.58 0.72
N SER A 124 24.42 -3.80 2.04
CA SER A 124 24.63 -5.12 2.62
C SER A 124 23.48 -6.06 2.29
N ALA A 125 22.23 -5.58 2.34
CA ALA A 125 21.06 -6.35 1.94
C ALA A 125 21.13 -6.80 0.48
N ILE A 126 21.59 -5.93 -0.43
CA ILE A 126 21.78 -6.26 -1.85
C ILE A 126 22.85 -7.34 -2.02
N VAL A 127 23.98 -7.23 -1.31
CA VAL A 127 25.05 -8.25 -1.35
C VAL A 127 24.51 -9.60 -0.88
N VAL A 128 23.77 -9.64 0.24
CA VAL A 128 23.17 -10.88 0.75
C VAL A 128 22.22 -11.49 -0.28
N ALA A 129 21.36 -10.68 -0.91
CA ALA A 129 20.43 -11.16 -1.92
C ALA A 129 21.12 -11.70 -3.18
N ARG A 130 22.18 -11.04 -3.67
CA ARG A 130 22.98 -11.53 -4.81
C ARG A 130 23.63 -12.88 -4.53
N LEU A 131 24.20 -13.04 -3.33
CA LEU A 131 24.76 -14.31 -2.89
C LEU A 131 23.70 -15.41 -2.80
N ALA A 132 22.52 -15.09 -2.25
CA ALA A 132 21.40 -16.04 -2.15
C ALA A 132 20.82 -16.45 -3.53
N LEU A 133 20.97 -15.61 -4.55
CA LEU A 133 20.62 -15.94 -5.94
C LEU A 133 21.76 -16.60 -6.72
N GLN A 134 22.96 -16.69 -6.15
CA GLN A 134 24.18 -17.14 -6.85
C GLN A 134 24.47 -16.29 -8.11
N ASP A 135 24.13 -15.01 -8.05
CA ASP A 135 24.29 -14.06 -9.15
C ASP A 135 24.91 -12.75 -8.61
N PRO A 136 26.25 -12.71 -8.47
CA PRO A 136 26.96 -11.56 -7.92
C PRO A 136 26.95 -10.34 -8.84
N SER A 137 26.68 -10.51 -10.15
CA SER A 137 26.61 -9.41 -11.12
C SER A 137 25.21 -8.83 -11.31
N ALA A 138 24.16 -9.45 -10.75
CA ALA A 138 22.79 -8.96 -10.86
C ALA A 138 22.65 -7.47 -10.52
N GLU A 139 22.05 -6.73 -11.44
CA GLU A 139 21.73 -5.32 -11.27
C GLU A 139 20.57 -5.15 -10.29
N CYS A 140 20.69 -4.15 -9.42
CA CYS A 140 19.69 -3.86 -8.41
C CYS A 140 18.89 -2.62 -8.77
N HIS A 141 17.57 -2.70 -8.67
CA HIS A 141 16.65 -1.61 -8.99
C HIS A 141 15.60 -1.41 -7.88
N GLY A 142 15.18 -0.17 -7.67
CA GLY A 142 14.00 0.16 -6.85
C GLY A 142 14.12 -0.25 -5.38
N VAL A 143 15.25 0.05 -4.73
CA VAL A 143 15.47 -0.31 -3.32
C VAL A 143 14.64 0.59 -2.41
N GLU A 144 13.70 -0.01 -1.70
CA GLU A 144 12.79 0.67 -0.79
C GLU A 144 12.77 -0.03 0.57
N LEU A 145 12.70 0.75 1.65
CA LEU A 145 12.44 0.26 3.00
C LEU A 145 10.92 0.21 3.20
N VAL A 146 10.39 -0.96 3.56
CA VAL A 146 8.96 -1.23 3.69
C VAL A 146 8.65 -1.94 5.00
N ILE A 147 7.41 -1.83 5.46
CA ILE A 147 6.83 -2.80 6.40
C ILE A 147 6.24 -3.93 5.57
N PHE A 148 6.80 -5.12 5.70
CA PHE A 148 6.40 -6.31 4.94
C PHE A 148 5.63 -7.30 5.84
N PRO A 149 4.32 -7.50 5.60
CA PRO A 149 3.54 -8.55 6.23
C PRO A 149 3.92 -9.92 5.67
N TYR A 150 4.46 -10.81 6.49
CA TYR A 150 4.89 -12.15 6.09
C TYR A 150 4.67 -13.16 7.22
N GLN A 151 4.04 -14.30 6.89
CA GLN A 151 3.77 -15.41 7.82
C GLN A 151 3.26 -14.94 9.20
N ASP A 152 2.15 -14.19 9.20
CA ASP A 152 1.47 -13.65 10.39
C ASP A 152 2.30 -12.68 11.25
N ARG A 153 3.42 -12.18 10.72
CA ARG A 153 4.28 -11.19 11.37
C ARG A 153 4.53 -10.00 10.44
N PHE A 154 5.01 -8.91 11.02
CA PHE A 154 5.43 -7.73 10.29
C PHE A 154 6.93 -7.56 10.44
N TYR A 155 7.59 -7.29 9.31
CA TYR A 155 9.03 -7.09 9.25
C TYR A 155 9.34 -5.70 8.71
N LEU A 156 10.37 -5.06 9.26
CA LEU A 156 11.06 -4.00 8.54
C LEU A 156 11.94 -4.68 7.49
N ALA A 157 11.72 -4.40 6.21
CA ALA A 157 12.40 -5.09 5.13
C ALA A 157 12.85 -4.14 4.02
N TYR A 158 13.97 -4.47 3.38
CA TYR A 158 14.32 -3.93 2.08
C TYR A 158 13.62 -4.72 0.99
N ARG A 159 12.87 -4.03 0.13
CA ARG A 159 12.30 -4.55 -1.10
C ARG A 159 13.06 -3.99 -2.29
N PHE A 160 13.49 -4.85 -3.20
CA PHE A 160 14.12 -4.45 -4.45
C PHE A 160 13.99 -5.52 -5.53
N ILE A 161 14.36 -5.15 -6.75
CA ILE A 161 14.45 -6.09 -7.88
C ILE A 161 15.92 -6.36 -8.18
N LEU A 162 16.29 -7.64 -8.26
CA LEU A 162 17.54 -8.08 -8.89
C LEU A 162 17.27 -8.64 -10.28
N ARG A 163 18.01 -8.16 -11.27
CA ARG A 163 17.95 -8.64 -12.66
C ARG A 163 19.35 -9.08 -13.08
N GLY A 164 19.48 -10.32 -13.55
CA GLY A 164 20.74 -10.79 -14.12
C GLY A 164 21.14 -9.98 -15.36
N ASP A 165 22.43 -9.96 -15.65
CA ASP A 165 23.04 -9.11 -16.69
C ASP A 165 22.76 -9.53 -18.14
N HIS A 166 22.21 -10.73 -18.38
CA HIS A 166 21.81 -11.18 -19.72
C HIS A 166 20.38 -10.72 -20.15
N PRO A 167 20.14 -10.50 -21.47
CA PRO A 167 18.85 -10.02 -22.00
C PRO A 167 17.61 -10.88 -21.68
N HIS A 168 17.82 -12.13 -21.26
CA HIS A 168 16.76 -13.08 -20.89
C HIS A 168 16.79 -13.49 -19.42
N SER A 169 17.59 -12.80 -18.61
CA SER A 169 17.69 -13.07 -17.18
C SER A 169 16.35 -12.82 -16.51
N LYS A 170 15.99 -13.75 -15.63
CA LYS A 170 14.82 -13.58 -14.76
C LYS A 170 15.10 -12.42 -13.81
N ALA A 171 14.14 -11.50 -13.72
CA ALA A 171 14.12 -10.50 -12.66
C ALA A 171 13.41 -11.10 -11.44
N TRP A 172 13.94 -10.83 -10.25
CA TRP A 172 13.42 -11.31 -8.99
C TRP A 172 13.09 -10.11 -8.11
N GLN A 173 11.86 -10.06 -7.60
CA GLN A 173 11.56 -9.19 -6.47
C GLN A 173 11.96 -9.91 -5.19
N ILE A 174 12.69 -9.21 -4.33
CA ILE A 174 13.33 -9.79 -3.14
C ILE A 174 12.99 -8.93 -1.93
N TYR A 175 12.72 -9.60 -0.82
CA TYR A 175 12.55 -9.02 0.50
C TYR A 175 13.66 -9.52 1.42
N VAL A 176 14.42 -8.58 1.96
CA VAL A 176 15.48 -8.85 2.93
C VAL A 176 15.10 -8.17 4.24
N ASP A 177 15.09 -8.93 5.33
CA ASP A 177 14.91 -8.41 6.68
C ASP A 177 15.99 -7.34 6.96
N ALA A 178 15.55 -6.14 7.32
CA ALA A 178 16.41 -4.96 7.40
C ALA A 178 17.26 -4.90 8.68
N ASP A 179 17.12 -5.88 9.58
CA ASP A 179 17.94 -6.00 10.77
C ASP A 179 18.92 -7.17 10.69
N THR A 180 18.48 -8.30 10.16
CA THR A 180 19.24 -9.56 10.17
C THR A 180 19.86 -9.93 8.82
N GLY A 181 19.36 -9.37 7.72
CA GLY A 181 19.74 -9.78 6.37
C GLY A 181 19.10 -11.07 5.88
N THR A 182 18.19 -11.67 6.66
CA THR A 182 17.47 -12.89 6.26
C THR A 182 16.64 -12.61 5.00
N ILE A 183 16.70 -13.50 3.99
CA ILE A 183 15.78 -13.44 2.86
C ILE A 183 14.40 -13.89 3.34
N LEU A 184 13.46 -12.95 3.44
CA LEU A 184 12.10 -13.21 3.89
C LEU A 184 11.28 -13.87 2.78
N ASP A 185 11.37 -13.32 1.57
CA ASP A 185 10.67 -13.86 0.41
C ASP A 185 11.35 -13.46 -0.90
N LYS A 186 11.08 -14.23 -1.96
CA LYS A 186 11.45 -13.89 -3.34
C LYS A 186 10.49 -14.52 -4.34
N TYR A 187 10.18 -13.78 -5.39
CA TYR A 187 9.37 -14.28 -6.50
C TYR A 187 9.76 -13.62 -7.81
N PRO A 188 9.43 -14.24 -8.96
CA PRO A 188 9.66 -13.60 -10.26
C PRO A 188 9.02 -12.21 -10.28
N ALA A 189 9.82 -11.20 -10.60
CA ALA A 189 9.28 -9.86 -10.77
C ALA A 189 8.28 -9.89 -11.93
N GLY A 190 7.09 -9.32 -11.70
CA GLY A 190 6.13 -9.09 -12.78
C GLY A 190 6.70 -8.14 -13.82
N PRO A 191 6.02 -7.95 -14.98
CA PRO A 191 6.40 -6.87 -15.89
C PRO A 191 6.39 -5.56 -15.08
N THR A 192 7.57 -4.96 -14.92
CA THR A 192 7.69 -3.61 -14.36
C THR A 192 6.87 -2.70 -15.27
N ALA A 193 5.82 -2.07 -14.73
CA ALA A 193 5.18 -0.96 -15.41
C ALA A 193 6.25 0.14 -15.54
N GLY A 194 6.79 0.28 -16.74
CA GLY A 194 7.64 1.40 -17.13
C GLY A 194 6.82 2.67 -17.34
#